data_AF-A0A8H4ND53-F1
#
_entry.id   AF-A0A8H4ND53-F1
#
_cell.length_a   1.000
_cell.length_b   1.000
_cell.length_c   1.000
_cell.angle_alpha   90.00
_cell.angle_beta   90.00
_cell.angle_gamma   90.00
#
_symmetry.space_group_name_H-M   'P 1'
#
loop_
_entity.id
_entity.type
_entity.pdbx_description
1 polymer ?
#
loop_
_entity_poly.entity_id
_entity_poly.type
_entity_poly.pdbx_seq_one_letter_code
_entity_poly.pdbx_strand_id
1 'polypeptide(L)'
;MGLSESLFTSMSNEAWHTVIDPKWQGTWNLHNALQVHIDKDQNNEPDFFLLTSSVSGTVGTATESNHCSANGFLDTFARWRRSRRQACVSVGLGMISEVGYLHENPEIESLLLRKGIQPLNEDAFLQIVNLALTNEQDGRIDDSHLLTGLESAAIRELSAQGFDVTSHGVLNEARSSILLASVLAEKEA
;
A
#
# COMPACT_ATOMS: atom_id res chain seq x y z
N MET A 1 -15.91 -10.02 -1.83
CA MET A 1 -14.48 -9.70 -2.01
C MET A 1 -14.03 -10.37 -3.29
N GLY A 2 -13.59 -9.61 -4.29
CA GLY A 2 -13.37 -10.10 -5.66
C GLY A 2 -11.95 -10.60 -5.92
N LEU A 3 -11.30 -11.26 -4.96
CA LEU A 3 -9.93 -11.76 -5.13
C LEU A 3 -9.95 -12.97 -6.08
N SER A 4 -9.04 -13.01 -7.05
CA SER A 4 -8.89 -14.13 -7.98
C SER A 4 -7.42 -14.39 -8.24
N GLU A 5 -6.94 -15.53 -7.75
CA GLU A 5 -5.53 -15.91 -7.78
C GLU A 5 -5.23 -16.85 -8.95
N SER A 6 -4.18 -16.54 -9.69
CA SER A 6 -3.60 -17.42 -10.70
C SER A 6 -2.24 -16.88 -11.13
N LEU A 7 -1.38 -17.74 -11.69
CA LEU A 7 -0.21 -17.25 -12.40
C LEU A 7 -0.65 -16.32 -13.53
N PHE A 8 0.09 -15.23 -13.75
CA PHE A 8 -0.25 -14.24 -14.77
C PHE A 8 -0.50 -14.87 -16.16
N THR A 9 0.31 -15.87 -16.53
CA THR A 9 0.19 -16.59 -17.81
C THR A 9 -1.11 -17.38 -17.97
N SER A 10 -1.80 -17.69 -16.88
CA SER A 10 -3.07 -18.44 -16.84
C SER A 10 -4.26 -17.59 -16.40
N MET A 11 -4.04 -16.32 -16.08
CA MET A 11 -5.09 -15.44 -15.57
C MET A 11 -6.06 -15.07 -16.69
N SER A 12 -7.36 -15.28 -16.47
CA SER A 12 -8.36 -14.84 -17.43
C SER A 12 -8.49 -13.31 -17.41
N ASN A 13 -8.90 -12.73 -18.53
CA ASN A 13 -9.20 -11.30 -18.59
C ASN A 13 -10.31 -10.90 -17.61
N GLU A 14 -11.31 -11.76 -17.42
CA GLU A 14 -12.38 -11.55 -16.43
C GLU A 14 -11.85 -11.50 -14.99
N ALA A 15 -10.97 -12.43 -14.61
CA ALA A 15 -10.33 -12.44 -13.30
C ALA A 15 -9.45 -11.20 -13.06
N TRP A 16 -8.78 -10.73 -14.10
CA TRP A 16 -8.02 -9.48 -14.07
C TRP A 16 -8.93 -8.28 -13.77
N HIS A 17 -10.00 -8.12 -14.56
CA HIS A 17 -10.94 -7.00 -14.42
C HIS A 17 -11.72 -7.01 -13.11
N THR A 18 -12.13 -8.19 -12.64
CA THR A 18 -12.82 -8.36 -11.36
C THR A 18 -12.03 -7.77 -10.18
N VAL A 19 -10.70 -7.91 -10.21
CA VAL A 19 -9.81 -7.40 -9.14
C VAL A 19 -9.41 -5.94 -9.38
N ILE A 20 -9.08 -5.55 -10.61
CA ILE A 20 -8.47 -4.24 -10.88
C ILE A 20 -9.51 -3.12 -10.95
N ASP A 21 -10.68 -3.36 -11.53
CA ASP A 21 -11.65 -2.32 -11.85
C ASP A 21 -12.16 -1.56 -10.61
N PRO A 22 -12.46 -2.22 -9.46
CA PRO A 22 -12.89 -1.50 -8.25
C PRO A 22 -11.84 -0.51 -7.74
N LYS A 23 -10.55 -0.81 -7.89
CA LYS A 23 -9.45 0.05 -7.43
C LYS A 23 -9.06 1.08 -8.47
N TRP A 24 -8.87 0.68 -9.73
CA TRP A 24 -8.50 1.60 -10.80
C TRP A 24 -9.69 2.47 -11.21
N GLN A 25 -10.71 1.87 -11.82
CA GLN A 25 -11.85 2.62 -12.36
C GLN A 25 -12.62 3.30 -11.23
N GLY A 26 -12.78 2.64 -10.08
CA GLY A 26 -13.42 3.23 -8.91
C GLY A 26 -12.72 4.51 -8.43
N THR A 27 -11.40 4.47 -8.25
CA THR A 27 -10.62 5.66 -7.85
C THR A 27 -10.70 6.77 -8.89
N TRP A 28 -10.62 6.42 -10.18
CA TRP A 28 -10.70 7.41 -11.26
C TRP A 28 -12.09 8.07 -11.31
N ASN A 29 -13.15 7.30 -11.09
CA ASN A 29 -14.51 7.82 -11.00
C ASN A 29 -14.67 8.79 -9.83
N LEU A 30 -14.17 8.43 -8.65
CA LEU A 30 -14.18 9.32 -7.48
C LEU A 30 -13.39 10.61 -7.74
N HIS A 31 -12.21 10.51 -8.35
CA HIS A 31 -11.42 11.67 -8.73
C HIS A 31 -12.17 12.60 -9.67
N ASN A 32 -12.73 12.07 -10.76
CA ASN A 32 -13.44 12.88 -11.75
C ASN A 32 -14.70 13.52 -11.16
N ALA A 33 -15.43 12.80 -10.31
CA ALA A 33 -16.61 13.33 -9.64
C ALA A 33 -16.25 14.54 -8.76
N LEU A 34 -15.15 14.48 -8.01
CA LEU A 34 -14.66 15.60 -7.21
C LEU A 34 -14.10 16.73 -8.08
N GLN A 35 -13.41 16.40 -9.17
CA GLN A 35 -12.74 17.40 -10.03
C GLN A 35 -13.74 18.41 -10.59
N VAL A 36 -14.95 17.98 -10.94
CA VAL A 36 -16.04 18.86 -11.40
C VAL A 36 -16.38 19.97 -10.39
N HIS A 37 -16.19 19.71 -9.08
CA HIS A 37 -16.42 20.69 -8.02
C HIS A 37 -15.18 21.53 -7.73
N ILE A 38 -13.99 20.91 -7.73
CA ILE A 38 -12.69 21.58 -7.52
C ILE A 38 -12.40 22.60 -8.64
N ASP A 39 -12.75 22.28 -9.89
CA ASP A 39 -12.55 23.18 -11.04
C ASP A 39 -13.39 24.47 -10.94
N LYS A 40 -14.47 24.45 -10.14
CA LYS A 40 -15.33 25.63 -9.91
C LYS A 40 -14.82 26.51 -8.77
N ASP A 41 -14.34 25.89 -7.70
CA ASP A 41 -13.74 26.55 -6.55
C ASP A 41 -12.77 25.58 -5.86
N GLN A 42 -11.51 25.99 -5.69
CA GLN A 42 -10.50 25.17 -5.03
C GLN A 42 -10.83 24.87 -3.57
N ASN A 43 -11.68 25.68 -2.92
CA ASN A 43 -12.17 25.39 -1.57
C ASN A 43 -13.10 24.17 -1.50
N ASN A 44 -13.49 23.59 -2.65
CA ASN A 44 -14.24 22.35 -2.72
C ASN A 44 -13.35 21.09 -2.72
N GLU A 45 -12.02 21.23 -2.63
CA GLU A 45 -11.15 20.07 -2.40
C GLU A 45 -11.54 19.42 -1.06
N PRO A 46 -11.71 18.09 -1.00
CA PRO A 46 -12.04 17.41 0.24
C PRO A 46 -10.91 17.54 1.27
N ASP A 47 -11.26 17.47 2.56
CA ASP A 47 -10.30 17.49 3.65
C ASP A 47 -9.30 16.32 3.59
N PHE A 48 -9.70 15.20 2.97
CA PHE A 48 -8.86 14.03 2.77
C PHE A 48 -9.28 13.22 1.54
N PHE A 49 -8.34 12.47 0.97
CA PHE A 49 -8.62 11.41 -0.01
C PHE A 49 -7.74 10.20 0.31
N LEU A 50 -8.25 9.28 1.13
CA LEU A 50 -7.51 8.10 1.57
C LEU A 50 -7.81 6.88 0.68
N LEU A 51 -6.75 6.26 0.16
CA LEU A 51 -6.79 5.04 -0.62
C LEU A 51 -6.25 3.86 0.18
N THR A 52 -7.07 2.81 0.33
CA THR A 52 -6.65 1.55 0.96
C THR A 52 -5.93 0.67 -0.07
N SER A 53 -4.62 0.66 0.02
CA SER A 53 -3.72 -0.20 -0.77
C SER A 53 -3.29 -1.41 0.05
N SER A 54 -2.32 -2.17 -0.45
CA SER A 54 -1.76 -3.35 0.21
C SER A 54 -0.26 -3.40 0.02
N VAL A 55 0.45 -3.92 1.02
CA VAL A 55 1.89 -4.24 0.93
C VAL A 55 2.23 -5.05 -0.32
N SER A 56 1.31 -5.91 -0.79
CA SER A 56 1.45 -6.69 -2.02
C SER A 56 1.66 -5.83 -3.28
N GLY A 57 1.18 -4.58 -3.32
CA GLY A 57 1.46 -3.63 -4.40
C GLY A 57 2.92 -3.17 -4.49
N THR A 58 3.70 -3.41 -3.43
CA THR A 58 5.13 -3.12 -3.37
C THR A 58 5.97 -4.40 -3.40
N VAL A 59 5.63 -5.40 -2.57
CA VAL A 59 6.44 -6.64 -2.47
C VAL A 59 6.18 -7.64 -3.58
N GLY A 60 4.98 -7.63 -4.16
CA GLY A 60 4.54 -8.57 -5.17
C GLY A 60 4.20 -9.96 -4.61
N THR A 61 3.14 -10.56 -5.15
CA THR A 61 2.77 -11.96 -4.94
C THR A 61 2.59 -12.64 -6.29
N ALA A 62 3.29 -13.75 -6.51
CA ALA A 62 3.37 -14.42 -7.82
C ALA A 62 2.00 -14.81 -8.43
N THR A 63 1.03 -15.15 -7.59
CA THR A 63 -0.33 -15.57 -8.00
C THR A 63 -1.36 -14.43 -7.98
N GLU A 64 -0.96 -13.21 -7.62
CA GLU A 64 -1.88 -12.09 -7.43
C GLU A 64 -1.47 -10.87 -8.27
N SER A 65 -0.98 -11.10 -9.50
CA SER A 65 -0.51 -10.02 -10.38
C SER A 65 -1.55 -8.90 -10.61
N ASN A 66 -2.83 -9.25 -10.72
CA ASN A 66 -3.96 -8.33 -10.78
C ASN A 66 -4.09 -7.47 -9.50
N HIS A 67 -4.05 -8.09 -8.31
CA HIS A 67 -4.14 -7.41 -7.02
C HIS A 67 -2.92 -6.51 -6.79
N CYS A 68 -1.71 -6.99 -7.08
CA CYS A 68 -0.48 -6.21 -6.99
C CYS A 68 -0.53 -4.98 -7.90
N SER A 69 -1.00 -5.16 -9.15
CA SER A 69 -1.15 -4.06 -10.11
C SER A 69 -2.20 -3.04 -9.68
N ALA A 70 -3.34 -3.52 -9.15
CA ALA A 70 -4.41 -2.66 -8.65
C ALA A 70 -3.94 -1.77 -7.49
N ASN A 71 -3.18 -2.33 -6.55
CA ASN A 71 -2.62 -1.59 -5.41
C ASN A 71 -1.48 -0.66 -5.85
N GLY A 72 -0.60 -1.11 -6.75
CA GLY A 72 0.46 -0.25 -7.31
C GLY A 72 -0.10 0.97 -8.07
N PHE A 73 -1.26 0.82 -8.72
CA PHE A 73 -2.00 1.96 -9.28
C PHE A 73 -2.42 2.95 -8.19
N LEU A 74 -2.99 2.51 -7.07
CA LEU A 74 -3.40 3.41 -5.98
C LEU A 74 -2.22 4.20 -5.40
N ASP A 75 -1.10 3.52 -5.17
CA ASP A 75 0.10 4.14 -4.60
C ASP A 75 0.65 5.24 -5.53
N THR A 76 0.68 4.95 -6.83
CA THR A 76 1.14 5.90 -7.85
C THR A 76 0.13 7.01 -8.10
N PHE A 77 -1.17 6.70 -8.03
CA PHE A 77 -2.26 7.66 -8.16
C PHE A 77 -2.19 8.71 -7.04
N ALA A 78 -1.90 8.30 -5.80
CA ALA A 78 -1.75 9.23 -4.69
C ALA A 78 -0.59 10.22 -4.94
N ARG A 79 0.56 9.73 -5.41
CA ARG A 79 1.70 10.60 -5.82
C ARG A 79 1.30 11.58 -6.93
N TRP A 80 0.59 11.08 -7.94
CA TRP A 80 0.12 11.90 -9.05
C TRP A 80 -0.87 12.98 -8.60
N ARG A 81 -1.87 12.63 -7.81
CA ARG A 81 -2.87 13.57 -7.28
C ARG A 81 -2.23 14.62 -6.37
N ARG A 82 -1.25 14.22 -5.55
CA ARG A 82 -0.45 15.15 -4.73
C ARG A 82 0.43 16.08 -5.53
N SER A 83 0.99 15.63 -6.66
CA SER A 83 1.74 16.52 -7.57
C SER A 83 0.88 17.65 -8.15
N ARG A 84 -0.44 17.48 -8.14
CA ARG A 84 -1.44 18.48 -8.54
C ARG A 84 -1.91 19.35 -7.36
N ARG A 85 -1.29 19.23 -6.19
CA ARG A 85 -1.66 19.88 -4.92
C ARG A 85 -3.07 19.53 -4.43
N GLN A 86 -3.52 18.31 -4.75
CA GLN A 86 -4.81 17.79 -4.33
C GLN A 86 -4.62 16.78 -3.20
N ALA A 87 -5.61 16.71 -2.31
CA ALA A 87 -5.64 15.79 -1.19
C ALA A 87 -5.53 14.35 -1.73
N CYS A 88 -4.53 13.59 -1.27
CA CYS A 88 -4.46 12.13 -1.46
C CYS A 88 -3.37 11.48 -0.63
N VAL A 89 -3.71 10.37 0.03
CA VAL A 89 -2.74 9.45 0.64
C VAL A 89 -3.14 8.01 0.32
N SER A 90 -2.16 7.16 0.00
CA SER A 90 -2.36 5.73 -0.16
C SER A 90 -1.66 4.97 0.97
N VAL A 91 -2.39 4.07 1.62
CA VAL A 91 -1.86 3.26 2.73
C VAL A 91 -1.70 1.82 2.23
N GLY A 92 -0.46 1.41 2.00
CA GLY A 92 -0.07 0.04 1.66
C GLY A 92 -0.17 -0.87 2.88
N LEU A 93 -1.39 -1.35 3.16
CA LEU A 93 -1.69 -2.13 4.36
C LEU A 93 -1.04 -3.51 4.31
N GLY A 94 -0.34 -3.85 5.39
CA GLY A 94 0.05 -5.22 5.70
C GLY A 94 -1.12 -6.10 6.11
N MET A 95 -0.81 -7.22 6.77
CA MET A 95 -1.82 -8.07 7.39
C MET A 95 -2.53 -7.28 8.50
N ILE A 96 -3.86 -7.24 8.49
CA ILE A 96 -4.65 -6.70 9.60
C ILE A 96 -5.21 -7.90 10.37
N SER A 97 -4.85 -8.02 11.64
CA SER A 97 -5.39 -9.05 12.53
C SER A 97 -6.77 -8.62 13.06
N GLU A 98 -7.53 -9.58 13.60
CA GLU A 98 -8.77 -9.35 14.37
C GLU A 98 -10.04 -9.03 13.55
N VAL A 99 -9.94 -8.55 12.31
CA VAL A 99 -11.11 -8.29 11.44
C VAL A 99 -10.83 -8.55 9.95
N GLY A 100 -11.89 -8.83 9.18
CA GLY A 100 -11.83 -9.00 7.73
C GLY A 100 -11.41 -10.41 7.26
N TYR A 101 -11.07 -10.53 5.97
CA TYR A 101 -10.82 -11.81 5.30
C TYR A 101 -9.75 -12.68 5.95
N LEU A 102 -8.74 -12.06 6.55
CA LEU A 102 -7.62 -12.77 7.20
C LEU A 102 -8.03 -13.45 8.50
N HIS A 103 -8.92 -12.84 9.29
CA HIS A 103 -9.47 -13.46 10.49
C HIS A 103 -10.27 -14.74 10.16
N GLU A 104 -10.85 -14.79 8.96
CA GLU A 104 -11.63 -15.93 8.48
C GLU A 104 -10.76 -17.04 7.85
N ASN A 105 -9.45 -16.82 7.60
CA ASN A 105 -8.56 -17.73 6.88
C ASN A 105 -7.16 -17.85 7.56
N PRO A 106 -7.04 -18.63 8.65
CA PRO A 106 -5.81 -18.72 9.47
C PRO A 106 -4.58 -19.28 8.75
N GLU A 107 -4.77 -20.05 7.68
CA GLU A 107 -3.69 -20.51 6.80
C GLU A 107 -3.02 -19.36 6.04
N ILE A 108 -3.77 -18.30 5.71
CA ILE A 108 -3.23 -17.11 5.04
C ILE A 108 -2.38 -16.31 6.03
N GLU A 109 -2.83 -16.17 7.29
CA GLU A 109 -2.05 -15.54 8.35
C GLU A 109 -0.70 -16.22 8.54
N SER A 110 -0.71 -17.56 8.63
CA SER A 110 0.53 -18.36 8.75
C SER A 110 1.47 -18.17 7.55
N LEU A 111 0.93 -18.02 6.34
CA LEU A 111 1.72 -17.76 5.13
C LEU A 111 2.34 -16.36 5.14
N LEU A 112 1.60 -15.33 5.57
CA LEU A 112 2.07 -13.95 5.63
C LEU A 112 3.17 -13.77 6.70
N LEU A 113 3.03 -14.41 7.87
CA LEU A 113 4.07 -14.44 8.88
C LEU A 113 5.38 -15.05 8.34
N ARG A 114 5.30 -16.14 7.57
CA ARG A 114 6.49 -16.74 6.91
C ARG A 114 7.12 -15.83 5.86
N LYS A 115 6.36 -14.89 5.31
CA LYS A 115 6.84 -13.85 4.39
C LYS A 115 7.36 -12.60 5.12
N GLY A 116 7.39 -12.59 6.46
CA GLY A 116 7.81 -11.45 7.26
C GLY A 116 6.80 -10.30 7.30
N ILE A 117 5.54 -10.57 6.92
CA ILE A 117 4.45 -9.59 7.01
C ILE A 117 3.82 -9.71 8.39
N GLN A 118 3.97 -8.68 9.21
CA GLN A 118 3.48 -8.67 10.59
C GLN A 118 2.01 -8.21 10.65
N PRO A 119 1.20 -8.79 11.56
CA PRO A 119 -0.16 -8.35 11.78
C PRO A 119 -0.19 -6.96 12.42
N LEU A 120 -1.11 -6.13 11.93
CA LEU A 120 -1.52 -4.89 12.52
C LEU A 120 -2.83 -5.14 13.27
N ASN A 121 -2.85 -4.89 14.57
CA ASN A 121 -4.09 -4.85 15.33
C ASN A 121 -4.90 -3.58 15.01
N GLU A 122 -6.14 -3.52 15.50
CA GLU A 122 -7.04 -2.39 15.24
C GLU A 122 -6.44 -1.04 15.70
N ASP A 123 -5.83 -1.02 16.89
CA ASP A 123 -5.22 0.19 17.45
C ASP A 123 -4.09 0.72 16.56
N ALA A 124 -3.21 -0.15 16.08
CA ALA A 124 -2.13 0.22 15.17
C ALA A 124 -2.69 0.71 13.82
N PHE A 125 -3.74 0.06 13.31
CA PHE A 125 -4.42 0.50 12.09
C PHE A 125 -4.98 1.92 12.23
N LEU A 126 -5.69 2.22 13.32
CA LEU A 126 -6.23 3.55 13.57
C LEU A 126 -5.13 4.61 13.73
N GLN A 127 -4.03 4.28 14.38
CA GLN A 127 -2.86 5.17 14.48
C GLN A 127 -2.24 5.46 13.12
N ILE A 128 -2.14 4.46 12.25
CA ILE A 128 -1.65 4.63 10.88
C ILE A 128 -2.58 5.53 10.08
N VAL A 129 -3.90 5.33 10.17
CA VAL A 129 -4.87 6.19 9.49
C VAL A 129 -4.75 7.63 9.97
N ASN A 130 -4.63 7.85 11.28
CA ASN A 130 -4.44 9.19 11.85
C ASN A 130 -3.15 9.85 11.35
N LEU A 131 -2.05 9.10 11.31
CA LEU A 131 -0.77 9.57 10.75
C LEU A 131 -0.90 9.91 9.26
N ALA A 132 -1.56 9.06 8.47
CA ALA A 132 -1.78 9.26 7.04
C ALA A 132 -2.52 10.57 6.77
N LEU A 133 -3.61 10.81 7.50
CA LEU A 133 -4.43 12.01 7.36
C LEU A 133 -3.72 13.27 7.86
N THR A 134 -2.88 13.15 8.90
CA THR A 134 -2.08 14.28 9.40
C THR A 134 -1.03 14.71 8.38
N ASN A 135 -0.27 13.76 7.83
CA ASN A 135 0.78 14.05 6.83
C ASN A 135 0.20 14.53 5.49
N GLU A 136 -1.04 14.14 5.17
CA GLU A 136 -1.73 14.67 4.00
C GLU A 136 -1.86 16.20 4.09
N GLN A 137 -2.06 16.79 5.27
CA GLN A 137 -2.17 18.25 5.41
C GLN A 137 -0.87 18.99 5.06
N ASP A 138 0.30 18.35 5.21
CA ASP A 138 1.60 18.98 4.93
C ASP A 138 1.89 19.17 3.43
N GLY A 139 1.04 18.63 2.54
CA GLY A 139 1.15 18.87 1.09
C GLY A 139 2.31 18.18 0.36
N ARG A 140 3.21 17.49 1.07
CA ARG A 140 4.40 16.83 0.50
C ARG A 140 4.02 15.61 -0.35
N ILE A 141 4.73 15.43 -1.47
CA ILE A 141 4.53 14.30 -2.40
C ILE A 141 5.13 13.01 -1.85
N ASP A 142 6.24 13.09 -1.12
CA ASP A 142 6.91 11.92 -0.57
C ASP A 142 6.06 11.22 0.52
N ASP A 143 5.18 11.99 1.16
CA ASP A 143 4.27 11.49 2.20
C ASP A 143 2.94 10.98 1.62
N SER A 144 2.79 10.91 0.29
CA SER A 144 1.56 10.44 -0.35
C SER A 144 1.35 8.93 -0.24
N HIS A 145 2.33 8.18 0.27
CA HIS A 145 2.24 6.74 0.43
C HIS A 145 2.89 6.28 1.72
N LEU A 146 2.16 5.47 2.50
CA LEU A 146 2.63 4.84 3.72
C LEU A 146 2.58 3.32 3.58
N LEU A 147 3.73 2.68 3.64
CA LEU A 147 3.85 1.22 3.57
C LEU A 147 3.92 0.63 4.99
N THR A 148 3.12 -0.40 5.25
CA THR A 148 3.00 -0.99 6.60
C THR A 148 3.19 -2.51 6.57
N GLY A 149 3.32 -3.11 7.75
CA GLY A 149 3.42 -4.56 7.92
C GLY A 149 4.76 -5.18 7.53
N LEU A 150 5.79 -4.39 7.22
CA LEU A 150 7.15 -4.88 6.98
C LEU A 150 8.04 -4.62 8.20
N GLU A 151 8.72 -5.67 8.68
CA GLU A 151 9.56 -5.62 9.87
C GLU A 151 11.02 -5.29 9.53
N SER A 152 11.48 -4.10 9.90
CA SER A 152 12.86 -3.66 9.66
C SER A 152 13.90 -4.45 10.47
N ALA A 153 13.55 -4.92 11.67
CA ALA A 153 14.45 -5.71 12.52
C ALA A 153 14.81 -7.06 11.89
N ALA A 154 13.81 -7.81 11.40
CA ALA A 154 14.03 -9.08 10.71
C ALA A 154 14.85 -8.91 9.42
N ILE A 155 14.62 -7.85 8.65
CA ILE A 155 15.45 -7.51 7.47
C ILE A 155 16.92 -7.34 7.89
N ARG A 156 17.19 -6.63 8.99
CA ARG A 156 18.55 -6.45 9.51
C ARG A 156 19.18 -7.76 9.97
N GLU A 157 18.45 -8.59 10.71
CA GLU A 157 18.96 -9.87 11.21
C GLU A 157 19.35 -10.80 10.06
N LEU A 158 18.49 -10.92 9.05
CA LEU A 158 18.78 -11.70 7.84
C LEU A 158 19.96 -11.14 7.06
N SER A 159 20.06 -9.81 6.94
CA SER A 159 21.23 -9.16 6.33
C SER A 159 22.53 -9.46 7.09
N ALA A 160 22.50 -9.45 8.42
CA ALA A 160 23.64 -9.78 9.27
C ALA A 160 24.07 -11.25 9.15
N GLN A 161 23.14 -12.16 8.83
CA GLN A 161 23.41 -13.56 8.50
C GLN A 161 23.96 -13.76 7.07
N GLY A 162 24.13 -12.69 6.30
CA GLY A 162 24.68 -12.72 4.94
C GLY A 162 23.64 -13.00 3.86
N PHE A 163 22.34 -13.00 4.18
CA PHE A 163 21.29 -13.08 3.17
C PHE A 163 21.16 -11.77 2.42
N ASP A 164 20.98 -11.88 1.11
CA ASP A 164 20.69 -10.73 0.26
C ASP A 164 19.21 -10.35 0.37
N VAL A 165 18.93 -9.41 1.27
CA VAL A 165 17.59 -8.84 1.50
C VAL A 165 17.40 -7.50 0.78
N THR A 166 18.44 -6.97 0.15
CA THR A 166 18.45 -5.65 -0.49
C THR A 166 18.30 -5.70 -2.00
N SER A 167 18.64 -6.82 -2.63
CA SER A 167 18.48 -7.00 -4.08
C SER A 167 17.04 -7.27 -4.51
N HIS A 168 16.16 -7.64 -3.57
CA HIS A 168 14.73 -7.59 -3.82
C HIS A 168 14.32 -6.13 -4.02
N GLY A 169 13.85 -5.80 -5.23
CA GLY A 169 13.64 -4.42 -5.70
C GLY A 169 12.77 -3.53 -4.80
N VAL A 170 12.07 -4.11 -3.82
CA VAL A 170 11.34 -3.42 -2.76
C VAL A 170 12.17 -2.33 -2.10
N LEU A 171 13.41 -2.60 -1.65
CA LEU A 171 14.24 -1.60 -0.95
C LEU A 171 14.88 -0.55 -1.88
N ASN A 172 14.82 -0.75 -3.19
CA ASN A 172 15.29 0.21 -4.19
C ASN A 172 14.16 1.10 -4.73
N GLU A 173 12.95 0.95 -4.20
CA GLU A 173 11.76 1.59 -4.72
C GLU A 173 11.38 2.82 -3.88
N ALA A 174 11.05 3.93 -4.53
CA ALA A 174 10.86 5.21 -3.83
C ALA A 174 9.75 5.14 -2.74
N ARG A 175 8.72 4.32 -2.96
CA ARG A 175 7.62 4.12 -1.99
C ARG A 175 8.04 3.37 -0.71
N SER A 176 9.21 2.73 -0.67
CA SER A 176 9.74 2.07 0.53
C SER A 176 10.81 2.89 1.26
N SER A 177 11.02 4.16 0.88
CA SER A 177 12.06 5.03 1.44
C SER A 177 12.03 5.14 2.97
N ILE A 178 10.85 5.17 3.59
CA ILE A 178 10.70 5.18 5.06
C ILE A 178 11.20 3.85 5.66
N LEU A 179 10.83 2.72 5.05
CA LEU A 179 11.33 1.41 5.48
C LEU A 179 12.85 1.35 5.35
N LEU A 180 13.41 1.80 4.22
CA LEU A 180 14.85 1.86 4.00
C LEU A 180 15.54 2.75 5.05
N ALA A 181 15.00 3.94 5.33
CA ALA A 181 15.52 4.84 6.35
C ALA A 181 15.51 4.17 7.73
N SER A 182 14.44 3.45 8.09
CA SER A 182 14.36 2.71 9.36
C SER A 182 15.37 1.57 9.46
N VAL A 183 15.67 0.90 8.34
CA VAL A 183 16.69 -0.16 8.26
C VAL A 183 18.10 0.44 8.45
N LEU A 184 18.34 1.65 7.94
CA LEU A 184 19.65 2.32 7.99
C LEU A 184 19.93 3.06 9.32
N ALA A 185 18.91 3.67 9.94
CA ALA A 185 19.07 4.57 11.09
C ALA A 185 19.73 3.92 12.33
N GLU A 186 19.59 2.60 12.53
CA GLU A 186 20.19 1.89 13.66
C GLU A 186 21.67 1.48 13.44
N LYS A 187 22.25 1.70 12.25
CA LYS A 187 23.69 1.46 12.03
C LYS A 187 24.58 2.57 12.59
N GLU A 188 24.00 3.75 12.90
CA GLU A 188 24.73 4.94 13.34
C GLU A 188 24.64 5.20 14.86
N ALA A 189 23.94 4.35 15.61
CA ALA A 189 23.81 4.40 17.07
C ALA A 189 24.71 3.36 17.76
#